data_AF-A0A0D0DY10-F1
#
_entry.id   AF-A0A0D0DY10-F1
#
_cell.length_a   1.000
_cell.length_b   1.000
_cell.length_c   1.000
_cell.angle_alpha   90.00
_cell.angle_beta   90.00
_cell.angle_gamma   90.00
#
_symmetry.space_group_name_H-M   'P 1'
#
loop_
_entity.id
_entity.type
_entity.pdbx_description
1 polymer ?
#
loop_
_entity_poly.entity_id
_entity_poly.type
_entity_poly.pdbx_seq_one_letter_code
_entity_poly.pdbx_strand_id
1 'polypeptide(L)' 'MLTPFLSPCCTPFWNNVAKNLVCHLLIPDPHKRATVYTALKSFWIVADLAELEQAYRERIRSVAS' A
#
# COMPACT_ATOMS: atom_id res chain seq x y z
N MET A 1 27.25 7.95 -14.07
CA MET A 1 25.93 7.47 -14.52
C MET A 1 25.22 6.93 -13.28
N LEU A 2 24.40 7.75 -12.63
CA LEU A 2 23.59 7.36 -11.48
C LEU A 2 22.19 7.08 -12.03
N THR A 3 21.74 5.83 -11.97
CA THR A 3 20.35 5.51 -12.24
C THR A 3 19.49 6.20 -11.17
N PRO A 4 18.48 7.00 -11.53
CA PRO A 4 17.53 7.46 -10.53
C PRO A 4 16.68 6.24 -10.18
N PHE A 5 16.96 5.65 -9.02
CA PHE A 5 16.00 4.82 -8.30
C PHE A 5 14.79 5.71 -7.96
N LEU A 6 13.93 5.96 -8.95
CA LEU A 6 12.55 6.32 -8.68
C LEU A 6 11.96 5.07 -8.01
N SER A 7 11.92 5.08 -6.68
CA SER A 7 11.11 4.15 -5.92
C SER A 7 9.75 4.03 -6.61
N PRO A 8 9.27 2.82 -6.94
CA PRO A 8 8.07 2.63 -7.75
C PRO A 8 6.91 3.48 -7.24
N CYS A 9 6.80 3.68 -5.92
CA CYS A 9 5.74 4.41 -5.22
C CYS A 9 5.55 5.88 -5.64
N CYS A 10 6.51 6.52 -6.30
CA CYS A 10 6.44 7.96 -6.65
C CYS A 10 5.91 8.26 -8.05
N THR A 11 5.46 7.26 -8.82
CA THR A 11 4.88 7.55 -10.15
C THR A 11 3.46 8.15 -10.03
N PRO A 12 2.99 8.89 -11.04
CA PRO A 12 1.65 9.47 -11.04
C PRO A 12 0.54 8.42 -10.84
N PHE A 13 0.75 7.21 -11.32
CA PHE A 13 -0.19 6.10 -11.16
C PHE A 13 -0.40 5.74 -9.68
N TRP A 14 0.69 5.58 -8.93
CA TRP A 14 0.68 5.27 -7.52
C TRP A 14 0.01 6.37 -6.68
N ASN A 15 0.27 7.64 -7.02
CA ASN A 15 -0.43 8.76 -6.41
C ASN A 15 -1.95 8.71 -6.66
N ASN A 16 -2.37 8.32 -7.86
CA ASN A 16 -3.80 8.22 -8.20
C ASN A 16 -4.51 7.08 -7.47
N VAL A 17 -3.90 5.89 -7.38
CA VAL A 17 -4.51 4.77 -6.65
C VAL A 17 -4.57 5.03 -5.14
N ALA A 18 -3.56 5.72 -4.57
CA ALA A 18 -3.57 6.18 -3.18
C ALA A 18 -4.70 7.17 -2.92
N LYS A 19 -4.82 8.22 -3.76
CA LYS A 19 -5.89 9.22 -3.67
C LYS A 19 -7.27 8.59 -3.76
N ASN A 20 -7.45 7.63 -4.67
CA ASN A 20 -8.73 6.93 -4.84
C ASN A 20 -9.15 6.20 -3.55
N LEU A 21 -8.22 5.48 -2.92
CA LEU A 21 -8.48 4.84 -1.63
C LEU A 21 -8.86 5.87 -0.55
N VAL A 22 -8.10 6.97 -0.43
CA VAL A 22 -8.37 8.02 0.56
C VAL A 22 -9.74 8.66 0.34
N CYS A 23 -10.14 8.92 -0.90
CA CYS A 23 -11.47 9.45 -1.23
C CYS A 23 -12.60 8.53 -0.73
N HIS A 24 -12.44 7.21 -0.81
CA HIS A 24 -13.44 6.26 -0.30
C HIS A 24 -13.47 6.18 1.24
N LEU A 25 -12.34 6.45 1.90
CA LEU A 25 -12.24 6.45 3.38
C LEU A 25 -12.74 7.75 4.00
N LEU A 26 -12.63 8.88 3.30
CA LEU A 26 -12.98 10.21 3.80
C LEU A 26 -14.38 10.67 3.36
N ILE A 27 -15.27 9.75 2.98
CA ILE A 27 -16.66 10.08 2.67
C ILE A 27 -17.37 10.51 3.96
N PRO A 28 -18.00 11.72 4.01
CA PRO A 28 -18.66 12.20 5.22
C PRO A 28 -19.77 11.27 5.71
N ASP A 29 -20.61 10.80 4.80
CA ASP A 29 -21.68 9.84 5.07
C ASP A 29 -21.10 8.45 5.42
N PRO A 30 -21.30 7.94 6.65
CA PRO A 30 -20.74 6.67 7.08
C PRO A 30 -21.31 5.46 6.33
N HIS A 31 -22.53 5.55 5.77
CA HIS A 31 -23.13 4.45 5.01
C HIS A 31 -22.51 4.29 3.62
N LYS A 32 -21.87 5.34 3.11
CA LYS A 32 -21.18 5.36 1.82
C LYS A 32 -19.67 5.18 1.94
N ARG A 33 -19.12 5.39 3.14
CA ARG A 33 -17.69 5.25 3.44
C ARG A 33 -17.24 3.80 3.28
N ALA A 34 -16.06 3.60 2.71
CA ALA A 34 -15.47 2.27 2.62
C ALA A 34 -15.22 1.68 4.00
N THR A 35 -15.58 0.42 4.17
CA THR A 35 -15.24 -0.37 5.36
C THR A 35 -13.78 -0.80 5.32
N VAL A 36 -13.24 -1.23 6.46
CA VAL A 36 -11.90 -1.83 6.55
C VAL A 36 -11.75 -3.00 5.57
N TYR A 37 -12.76 -3.88 5.47
CA TYR A 37 -12.72 -5.03 4.58
C TYR A 37 -12.67 -4.65 3.09
N THR A 38 -13.30 -3.53 2.72
CA THR A 38 -13.22 -2.98 1.37
C THR A 38 -11.87 -2.32 1.12
N ALA A 39 -11.37 -1.54 2.09
CA ALA A 39 -10.09 -0.84 1.99
C ALA A 39 -8.91 -1.79 1.84
N LEU A 40 -8.88 -2.89 2.59
CA LEU A 40 -7.83 -3.91 2.54
C LEU A 40 -7.70 -4.60 1.16
N LYS A 41 -8.74 -4.51 0.31
CA LYS A 41 -8.70 -5.04 -1.05
C LYS A 41 -8.17 -4.03 -2.08
N SER A 42 -7.88 -2.79 -1.67
CA SER A 42 -7.34 -1.76 -2.54
C SER A 42 -5.98 -2.16 -3.09
N PHE A 43 -5.79 -1.95 -4.41
CA PHE A 43 -4.51 -2.15 -5.07
C PHE A 43 -3.35 -1.45 -4.35
N TRP A 44 -3.59 -0.25 -3.81
CA TRP A 44 -2.60 0.51 -3.05
C TRP A 44 -2.05 -0.24 -1.83
N ILE A 45 -2.88 -1.06 -1.18
CA ILE A 45 -2.49 -1.83 0.01
C ILE A 45 -1.91 -3.18 -0.39
N VAL A 46 -2.50 -3.87 -1.38
CA VAL A 46 -2.12 -5.25 -1.71
C VAL A 46 -0.89 -5.36 -2.61
N ALA A 47 -0.53 -4.30 -3.35
CA ALA A 47 0.53 -4.39 -4.35
C ALA A 47 1.90 -4.72 -3.74
N ASP A 48 2.20 -4.18 -2.55
CA ASP A 48 3.50 -4.40 -1.88
C ASP A 48 3.39 -5.45 -0.75
N LEU A 49 2.20 -6.05 -0.54
CA LEU A 49 1.95 -6.92 0.61
C LEU A 49 2.87 -8.15 0.63
N ALA A 50 3.07 -8.79 -0.53
CA ALA A 50 3.94 -9.96 -0.64
C ALA A 50 5.41 -9.62 -0.35
N GLU A 51 5.88 -8.46 -0.81
CA GLU A 51 7.24 -7.98 -0.55
C GLU A 51 7.41 -7.67 0.94
N LEU A 52 6.43 -6.99 1.56
CA LEU A 52 6.44 -6.66 2.98
C LEU A 52 6.39 -7.92 3.86
N GLU A 53 5.56 -8.90 3.54
CA GLU A 53 5.50 -10.18 4.25
C GLU A 53 6.82 -10.94 4.14
N GLN A 54 7.44 -10.92 2.97
CA GLN A 54 8.73 -11.56 2.76
C GLN A 54 9.84 -10.86 3.57
N ALA A 55 9.94 -9.54 3.49
CA ALA A 55 10.89 -8.75 4.27
C ALA A 55 10.70 -8.94 5.79
N TYR A 56 9.46 -9.06 6.24
CA TYR A 56 9.13 -9.36 7.63
C TYR A 56 9.62 -10.75 8.05
N ARG A 57 9.37 -11.78 7.24
CA ARG A 57 9.85 -13.16 7.50
C ARG A 57 11.38 -13.22 7.55
N GLU A 58 12.06 -12.55 6.64
CA GLU A 58 13.52 -12.48 6.60
C GLU A 58 14.09 -11.82 7.85
N ARG A 59 13.51 -10.69 8.26
CA ARG A 59 13.90 -9.98 9.48
C ARG A 59 13.71 -10.82 10.75
N ILE A 60 12.61 -11.56 10.87
CA ILE A 60 12.40 -12.45 12.03
C ILE A 60 13.44 -13.56 12.03
N ARG A 61 13.71 -14.16 10.87
CA ARG A 61 14.69 -15.25 10.74
C ARG A 61 16.10 -14.79 11.15
N SER A 62 16.50 -13.57 10.78
CA SER A 62 17.82 -13.02 11.11
C SER A 62 17.99 -12.66 12.60
N VAL A 63 16.90 -12.48 13.35
CA VAL A 63 16.94 -12.20 14.79
C VAL A 63 16.97 -13.48 15.62
N ALA A 64 16.51 -14.59 15.06
CA ALA A 64 16.47 -15.90 15.72
C ALA A 64 17.75 -16.74 15.54
N SER A 65 18.75 -16.22 14.81
CA SER A 65 20.07 -16.83 14.57
C SER A 65 21.17 -16.08 15.31
#